data_AF-A0A847BZT6-F1
#
_entry.id   AF-A0A847BZT6-F1
#
_cell.length_a   1.000
_cell.length_b   1.000
_cell.length_c   1.000
_cell.angle_alpha   90.00
_cell.angle_beta   90.00
_cell.angle_gamma   90.00
#
_symmetry.space_group_name_H-M   'P 1'
#
loop_
_entity.id
_entity.type
_entity.pdbx_description
1 polymer ?
#
loop_
_entity_poly.entity_id
_entity_poly.type
_entity_poly.pdbx_seq_one_letter_code
_entity_poly.pdbx_strand_id
1 'polypeptide(L)'
;MGLIFWRQVLASLVIVAAVMAWWFPAPRLIRAELIDWGRLYEVRYAPSGSGLGALGVARAVVRSATEPQPLSRFVESRTAGHTVVGTDPGWGAVFADLEEELRQGRPALRYIDPKVAPFAALSESHRYLAWPDKRGLRYLAYRFLPAAEFASHSIPSEIQFPLRSYRWLLSAGGCVALFLGFSLGKKPDLVEGSSAGKGLRWTAVGGVFFAAMIAWPFVYRSVGSGMSYASIMVGGLLTLGALVGMILFGNQVRLLRRLIEEGGHLAHFTYTPEEWAAFAHWNYGEESAQKRSLWLMIFVITLAVGVAFMLIMRDEASVWVFAVLMGLMALLWVFAAGLPKLALRRHLRGPGQVYLGAHCLYLNGSVHTWNFPGARFEKAAFQSKPRPHLLVTYSCLTMAGRTLYFWRQNHKVPLPVPAGAEEKGKKVAAQLLGSR
;
A
#
# COMPACT_ATOMS: atom_id res chain seq x y z
N MET A 1 23.70 -9.67 -6.78
CA MET A 1 22.33 -9.26 -7.20
C MET A 1 22.43 -8.37 -8.42
N GLY A 2 21.43 -8.40 -9.30
CA GLY A 2 21.42 -7.60 -10.53
C GLY A 2 21.27 -6.10 -10.31
N LEU A 3 21.83 -5.29 -11.21
CA LEU A 3 21.64 -3.83 -11.23
C LEU A 3 20.15 -3.43 -11.36
N ILE A 4 19.37 -4.20 -12.12
CA ILE A 4 17.93 -3.97 -12.32
C ILE A 4 17.15 -4.11 -11.00
N PHE A 5 17.53 -5.08 -10.15
CA PHE A 5 16.89 -5.29 -8.86
C PHE A 5 17.04 -4.05 -7.97
N TRP A 6 18.27 -3.58 -7.77
CA TRP A 6 18.54 -2.42 -6.90
C TRP A 6 17.86 -1.15 -7.40
N ARG A 7 17.83 -0.96 -8.73
CA ARG A 7 17.16 0.19 -9.32
C ARG A 7 15.66 0.22 -9.06
N GLN A 8 14.97 -0.92 -9.12
CA GLN A 8 13.54 -1.00 -8.82
C GLN A 8 13.24 -0.78 -7.33
N VAL A 9 14.08 -1.32 -6.45
CA VAL A 9 13.98 -1.08 -4.99
C VAL A 9 14.17 0.41 -4.69
N LEU A 10 15.21 1.03 -5.25
CA LEU A 10 15.49 2.45 -5.06
C LEU A 10 14.38 3.34 -5.65
N ALA A 11 13.87 3.02 -6.84
CA ALA A 11 12.71 3.71 -7.40
C ALA A 11 11.48 3.60 -6.50
N SER A 12 11.23 2.42 -5.93
CA SER A 12 10.10 2.21 -5.01
C SER A 12 10.27 3.02 -3.72
N LEU A 13 11.48 3.11 -3.18
CA LEU A 13 11.80 3.97 -2.04
C LEU A 13 11.55 5.45 -2.33
N VAL A 14 11.96 5.94 -3.51
CA VAL A 14 11.73 7.33 -3.92
C VAL A 14 10.24 7.61 -4.10
N ILE A 15 9.49 6.69 -4.72
CA ILE A 15 8.02 6.82 -4.88
C ILE A 15 7.34 6.85 -3.52
N VAL A 16 7.68 5.92 -2.62
CA VAL A 16 7.16 5.90 -1.26
C VAL A 16 7.49 7.20 -0.52
N ALA A 17 8.73 7.69 -0.62
CA ALA A 17 9.13 8.93 0.02
C ALA A 17 8.34 10.14 -0.53
N ALA A 18 8.12 10.20 -1.84
CA ALA A 18 7.32 11.26 -2.46
C ALA A 18 5.84 11.22 -2.03
N VAL A 19 5.26 10.01 -1.95
CA VAL A 19 3.91 9.78 -1.41
C VAL A 19 3.87 10.20 0.06
N MET A 20 4.80 9.75 0.90
CA MET A 20 4.85 10.14 2.31
C MET A 20 5.09 11.63 2.51
N ALA A 21 5.85 12.29 1.63
CA ALA A 21 6.05 13.74 1.64
C ALA A 21 4.75 14.49 1.29
N TRP A 22 3.96 13.97 0.35
CA TRP A 22 2.71 14.61 -0.11
C TRP A 22 1.67 14.83 1.00
N TRP A 23 1.59 13.90 1.95
CA TRP A 23 0.70 14.03 3.10
C TRP A 23 1.44 14.44 4.38
N PHE A 24 2.75 14.73 4.34
CA PHE A 24 3.50 15.07 5.56
C PHE A 24 2.93 16.34 6.22
N PRO A 25 2.33 16.24 7.43
CA PRO A 25 1.66 17.37 8.04
C PRO A 25 2.68 18.37 8.60
N ALA A 26 2.30 19.65 8.63
CA ALA A 26 3.05 20.65 9.39
C ALA A 26 3.17 20.19 10.86
N PRO A 27 4.36 20.26 11.49
CA PRO A 27 4.55 19.73 12.83
C PRO A 27 3.68 20.46 13.86
N ARG A 28 3.51 21.77 13.67
CA ARG A 28 2.73 22.68 14.52
C ARG A 28 2.20 23.83 13.68
N LEU A 29 1.02 24.33 14.03
CA LEU A 29 0.44 25.55 13.47
C LEU A 29 -0.01 26.47 14.61
N ILE A 30 -0.13 27.77 14.36
CA ILE A 30 -0.76 28.71 15.27
C ILE A 30 -2.17 28.96 14.77
N ARG A 31 -3.16 28.68 15.61
CA ARG A 31 -4.53 29.15 15.43
C ARG A 31 -4.62 30.53 16.04
N ALA A 32 -4.91 31.54 15.22
CA ALA A 32 -5.09 32.92 15.64
C ALA A 32 -6.56 33.33 15.39
N GLU A 33 -7.22 33.87 16.40
CA GLU A 33 -8.63 34.23 16.37
C GLU A 33 -8.82 35.63 16.95
N LEU A 34 -9.50 36.51 16.21
CA LEU A 34 -9.80 37.85 16.67
C LEU A 34 -10.83 37.78 17.80
N ILE A 35 -10.52 38.38 18.95
CA ILE A 35 -11.44 38.37 20.09
C ILE A 35 -12.23 39.65 20.12
N ASP A 36 -13.55 39.52 20.04
CA ASP A 36 -14.47 40.58 20.41
C ASP A 36 -14.83 40.47 21.89
N TRP A 37 -14.05 41.16 22.73
CA TRP A 37 -14.29 41.19 24.17
C TRP A 37 -15.63 41.82 24.53
N GLY A 38 -16.12 42.78 23.73
CA GLY A 38 -17.42 43.40 23.93
C GLY A 38 -18.53 42.37 23.76
N ARG A 39 -18.50 41.60 22.67
CA ARG A 39 -19.45 40.51 22.43
C ARG A 39 -19.35 39.41 23.48
N LEU A 40 -18.15 38.98 23.88
CA LEU A 40 -17.99 37.98 24.95
C LEU A 40 -18.50 38.48 26.30
N TYR A 41 -18.33 39.77 26.58
CA TYR A 41 -18.88 40.43 27.75
C TYR A 41 -20.41 40.47 27.71
N GLU A 42 -21.00 40.88 26.59
CA GLU A 42 -22.45 40.86 26.37
C GLU A 42 -23.03 39.45 26.51
N VAL A 43 -22.41 38.44 25.91
CA VAL A 43 -22.86 37.03 26.05
C VAL A 43 -22.87 36.60 27.52
N ARG A 44 -21.91 37.08 28.34
CA ARG A 44 -21.82 36.72 29.76
C ARG A 44 -22.80 37.50 30.65
N TYR A 45 -22.91 38.81 30.47
CA TYR A 45 -23.66 39.70 31.39
C TYR A 45 -24.99 40.19 30.82
N ALA A 46 -25.13 40.23 29.50
CA ALA A 46 -26.33 40.70 28.79
C ALA A 46 -26.72 39.77 27.62
N PRO A 47 -26.87 38.45 27.82
CA PRO A 47 -27.12 37.51 26.73
C PRO A 47 -28.38 37.89 25.96
N SER A 48 -28.22 38.26 24.69
CA SER A 48 -29.33 38.62 23.80
C SER A 48 -30.06 37.34 23.35
N GLY A 49 -31.39 37.36 23.44
CA GLY A 49 -32.26 36.25 23.01
C GLY A 49 -33.52 36.13 23.86
N SER A 50 -34.67 36.19 23.21
CA SER A 50 -36.00 35.93 23.80
C SER A 50 -36.23 34.42 23.92
N GLY A 51 -35.54 33.77 24.86
CA GLY A 51 -35.83 32.37 25.18
C GLY A 51 -37.07 32.27 26.07
N LEU A 52 -38.21 31.85 25.51
CA LEU A 52 -39.40 31.46 26.28
C LEU A 52 -39.16 30.10 26.95
N GLY A 53 -39.44 30.01 28.26
CA GLY A 53 -39.39 28.75 29.04
C GLY A 53 -38.24 28.66 30.05
N ALA A 54 -37.91 27.44 30.49
CA ALA A 54 -36.95 27.15 31.57
C ALA A 54 -35.54 27.74 31.34
N LEU A 55 -35.14 27.92 30.08
CA LEU A 55 -33.89 28.59 29.69
C LEU A 55 -33.89 30.10 30.04
N GLY A 56 -35.06 30.75 30.02
CA GLY A 56 -35.22 32.14 30.43
C GLY A 56 -35.04 32.31 31.95
N VAL A 57 -35.57 31.38 32.74
CA VAL A 57 -35.42 31.37 34.22
C VAL A 57 -33.95 31.12 34.61
N ALA A 58 -33.30 30.11 34.00
CA ALA A 58 -31.87 29.86 34.22
C ALA A 58 -31.00 31.08 33.86
N ARG A 59 -31.34 31.79 32.77
CA ARG A 59 -30.65 33.02 32.36
C ARG A 59 -30.86 34.18 33.34
N ALA A 60 -32.06 34.32 33.90
CA ALA A 60 -32.35 35.33 34.93
C ALA A 60 -31.55 35.06 36.22
N VAL A 61 -31.41 33.79 36.62
CA VAL A 61 -30.59 33.39 37.77
C VAL A 61 -29.11 33.69 37.54
N VAL A 62 -28.58 33.43 36.35
CA VAL A 62 -27.19 33.77 36.00
C VAL A 62 -26.95 35.29 36.04
N ARG A 63 -27.93 36.08 35.58
CA ARG A 63 -27.88 37.55 35.65
C ARG A 63 -27.92 38.07 37.10
N SER A 64 -28.70 37.45 37.98
CA SER A 64 -28.77 37.88 39.39
C SER A 64 -27.56 37.43 40.21
N ALA A 65 -26.88 36.34 39.81
CA ALA A 65 -25.75 35.78 40.55
C ALA A 65 -24.38 36.37 40.17
N THR A 66 -24.27 37.11 39.07
CA THR A 66 -23.00 37.64 38.59
C THR A 66 -23.05 39.16 38.53
N GLU A 67 -22.40 39.85 39.47
CA GLU A 67 -22.30 41.31 39.44
C GLU A 67 -21.55 41.77 38.17
N PRO A 68 -22.13 42.70 37.37
CA PRO A 68 -21.48 43.21 36.18
C PRO A 68 -20.25 44.03 36.58
N GLN A 69 -19.07 43.56 36.16
CA GLN A 69 -17.81 44.28 36.33
C GLN A 69 -17.49 45.12 35.09
N PRO A 70 -16.75 46.24 35.20
CA PRO A 70 -16.32 47.01 34.03
C PRO A 70 -15.60 46.15 32.98
N LEU A 71 -15.84 46.42 31.70
CA LEU A 71 -15.24 45.65 30.58
C LEU A 71 -13.71 45.58 30.70
N SER A 72 -13.05 46.66 31.14
CA SER A 72 -11.60 46.67 31.36
C SER A 72 -11.15 45.64 32.40
N ARG A 73 -11.82 45.55 33.55
CA ARG A 73 -11.57 44.52 34.57
C ARG A 73 -11.90 43.12 34.08
N PHE A 74 -12.97 42.97 33.29
CA PHE A 74 -13.30 41.69 32.66
C PHE A 74 -12.18 41.21 31.74
N VAL A 75 -11.68 42.08 30.86
CA VAL A 75 -10.56 41.76 29.96
C VAL A 75 -9.31 41.44 30.76
N GLU A 76 -8.92 42.33 31.68
CA GLU A 76 -7.74 42.14 32.55
C GLU A 76 -7.80 40.80 33.31
N SER A 77 -8.95 40.46 33.91
CA SER A 77 -9.14 39.18 34.63
C SER A 77 -8.98 37.94 33.73
N ARG A 78 -9.20 38.07 32.42
CA ARG A 78 -9.08 36.98 31.44
C ARG A 78 -7.70 36.90 30.80
N THR A 79 -6.98 38.02 30.75
CA THR A 79 -5.73 38.15 30.01
C THR A 79 -4.49 38.30 30.91
N ALA A 80 -4.68 38.56 32.21
CA ALA A 80 -3.61 38.72 33.19
C ALA A 80 -2.65 37.53 33.17
N GLY A 81 -1.34 37.83 33.08
CA GLY A 81 -0.27 36.81 33.03
C GLY A 81 -0.18 36.00 31.73
N HIS A 82 -1.08 36.21 30.76
CA HIS A 82 -1.14 35.43 29.52
C HIS A 82 -1.11 36.29 28.25
N THR A 83 -0.69 37.56 28.36
CA THR A 83 -0.67 38.52 27.25
C THR A 83 0.75 38.90 26.86
N VAL A 84 1.03 38.92 25.57
CA VAL A 84 2.23 39.53 24.99
C VAL A 84 1.83 40.77 24.19
N VAL A 85 2.63 41.83 24.27
CA VAL A 85 2.40 43.05 23.49
C VAL A 85 3.09 42.89 22.14
N GLY A 86 2.33 43.02 21.05
CA GLY A 86 2.90 43.01 19.71
C GLY A 86 3.69 44.28 19.46
N THR A 87 4.97 44.15 19.08
CA THR A 87 5.84 45.27 18.70
C THR A 87 6.10 45.34 17.19
N ASP A 88 5.86 44.22 16.49
CA ASP A 88 6.08 44.12 15.04
C ASP A 88 4.97 44.88 14.27
N PRO A 89 5.31 45.82 13.37
CA PRO A 89 4.33 46.57 12.59
C PRO A 89 3.43 45.69 11.71
N GLY A 90 3.87 44.47 11.37
CA GLY A 90 3.11 43.49 10.60
C GLY A 90 1.81 43.04 11.29
N TRP A 91 1.68 43.19 12.61
CA TRP A 91 0.42 42.91 13.31
C TRP A 91 -0.74 43.76 12.79
N GLY A 92 -0.48 45.00 12.38
CA GLY A 92 -1.52 45.88 11.83
C GLY A 92 -2.25 45.27 10.63
N ALA A 93 -1.51 44.62 9.72
CA ALA A 93 -2.08 43.94 8.56
C ALA A 93 -2.88 42.68 8.96
N VAL A 94 -2.36 41.89 9.90
CA VAL A 94 -3.05 40.68 10.41
C VAL A 94 -4.40 41.03 11.03
N PHE A 95 -4.46 42.08 11.87
CA PHE A 95 -5.71 42.53 12.47
C PHE A 95 -6.68 43.06 11.42
N ALA A 96 -6.21 43.83 10.43
CA ALA A 96 -7.04 44.35 9.36
C ALA A 96 -7.68 43.23 8.51
N ASP A 97 -6.91 42.19 8.16
CA ASP A 97 -7.40 41.02 7.43
C ASP A 97 -8.51 40.29 8.21
N LEU A 98 -8.29 40.00 9.50
CA LEU A 98 -9.26 39.30 10.34
C LEU A 98 -10.54 40.12 10.58
N GLU A 99 -10.43 41.44 10.69
CA GLU A 99 -11.58 42.34 10.77
C GLU A 99 -12.38 42.38 9.46
N GLU A 100 -11.72 42.29 8.31
CA GLU A 100 -12.39 42.16 7.01
C GLU A 100 -13.17 40.84 6.92
N GLU A 101 -12.57 39.72 7.35
CA GLU A 101 -13.28 38.42 7.42
C GLU A 101 -14.50 38.51 8.32
N LEU A 102 -14.38 39.15 9.48
CA LEU A 102 -15.50 39.35 10.41
C LEU A 102 -16.62 40.19 9.76
N ARG A 103 -16.27 41.26 9.03
CA ARG A 103 -17.23 42.12 8.32
C ARG A 103 -17.95 41.37 7.19
N GLN A 104 -17.29 40.41 6.57
CA GLN A 104 -17.86 39.52 5.56
C GLN A 104 -18.69 38.37 6.16
N GLY A 105 -18.86 38.33 7.49
CA GLY A 105 -19.60 37.26 8.18
C GLY A 105 -18.87 35.92 8.20
N ARG A 106 -17.57 35.91 7.92
CA ARG A 106 -16.71 34.72 8.02
C ARG A 106 -16.10 34.64 9.43
N PRO A 107 -15.66 33.45 9.87
CA PRO A 107 -14.93 33.33 11.13
C PRO A 107 -13.63 34.11 11.02
N ALA A 108 -13.39 35.05 11.95
CA ALA A 108 -12.15 35.83 12.02
C ALA A 108 -11.02 34.97 12.63
N LEU A 109 -10.63 33.95 11.89
CA LEU A 109 -9.79 32.83 12.32
C LEU A 109 -8.78 32.52 11.22
N ARG A 110 -7.51 32.44 11.59
CA ARG A 110 -6.43 32.06 10.66
C ARG A 110 -5.53 31.01 11.27
N TYR A 111 -5.00 30.14 10.40
CA TYR A 111 -3.94 29.19 10.73
C TYR A 111 -2.65 29.68 10.10
N ILE A 112 -1.58 29.82 10.88
CA ILE A 112 -0.28 30.32 10.39
C ILE A 112 0.85 29.38 10.82
N ASP A 113 1.89 29.26 9.99
CA ASP A 113 3.14 28.61 10.39
C ASP A 113 3.85 29.46 11.46
N PRO A 114 4.24 28.88 12.62
CA PRO A 114 4.97 29.58 13.66
C PRO A 114 6.21 30.34 13.21
N LYS A 115 6.82 29.99 12.07
CA LYS A 115 8.05 30.63 11.58
C LYS A 115 7.82 31.93 10.81
N VAL A 116 6.57 32.24 10.46
CA VAL A 116 6.23 33.41 9.64
C VAL A 116 6.08 34.63 10.54
N ALA A 117 6.79 35.72 10.23
CA ALA A 117 6.59 37.00 10.91
C ALA A 117 5.17 37.55 10.66
N PRO A 118 4.51 38.18 11.65
CA PRO A 118 5.02 38.52 12.98
C PRO A 118 4.86 37.42 14.04
N PHE A 119 4.33 36.25 13.68
CA PHE A 119 4.00 35.16 14.62
C PHE A 119 5.22 34.44 15.20
N ALA A 120 6.40 34.56 14.57
CA ALA A 120 7.65 33.97 15.04
C ALA A 120 8.10 34.43 16.44
N ALA A 121 7.61 35.58 16.90
CA ALA A 121 7.90 36.10 18.24
C ALA A 121 6.97 35.53 19.34
N LEU A 122 5.91 34.79 18.97
CA LEU A 122 4.95 34.26 19.93
C LEU A 122 5.49 33.02 20.65
N SER A 123 5.16 32.90 21.94
CA SER A 123 5.50 31.74 22.78
C SER A 123 4.27 30.97 23.23
N GLU A 124 4.44 29.69 23.55
CA GLU A 124 3.36 28.83 24.09
C GLU A 124 2.87 29.26 25.49
N SER A 125 3.64 30.08 26.21
CA SER A 125 3.31 30.56 27.57
C SER A 125 2.20 31.62 27.59
N HIS A 126 1.99 32.32 26.47
CA HIS A 126 0.95 33.33 26.35
C HIS A 126 -0.18 32.82 25.45
N ARG A 127 -1.40 33.33 25.70
CA ARG A 127 -2.61 32.96 24.95
C ARG A 127 -3.21 34.13 24.19
N TYR A 128 -2.81 35.35 24.55
CA TYR A 128 -3.34 36.57 24.00
C TYR A 128 -2.20 37.45 23.50
N LEU A 129 -2.42 38.06 22.35
CA LEU A 129 -1.59 39.15 21.85
C LEU A 129 -2.39 40.43 21.94
N ALA A 130 -1.84 41.45 22.58
CA ALA A 130 -2.38 42.80 22.60
C ALA A 130 -1.65 43.68 21.59
N TRP A 131 -2.40 44.35 20.72
CA TRP A 131 -1.87 45.26 19.71
C TRP A 131 -2.44 46.66 19.92
N PRO A 132 -1.60 47.65 20.32
CA PRO A 132 -2.03 49.03 20.43
C PRO A 132 -2.13 49.66 19.03
N ASP A 133 -3.31 50.18 18.69
CA ASP A 133 -3.53 50.97 17.47
C ASP A 133 -4.20 52.31 17.81
N LYS A 134 -4.30 53.21 16.83
CA LYS A 134 -5.00 54.50 16.92
C LYS A 134 -6.46 54.37 17.37
N ARG A 135 -7.07 53.20 17.18
CA ARG A 135 -8.46 52.88 17.60
C ARG A 135 -8.56 52.30 19.02
N GLY A 136 -7.44 52.12 19.71
CA GLY A 136 -7.36 51.51 21.03
C GLY A 136 -6.64 50.16 21.02
N LEU A 137 -6.76 49.43 22.13
CA LEU A 137 -6.09 48.16 22.35
C LEU A 137 -6.93 47.01 21.78
N ARG A 138 -6.39 46.28 20.79
CA ARG A 138 -7.02 45.10 20.18
C ARG A 138 -6.38 43.82 20.67
N TYR A 139 -7.14 42.74 20.66
CA TYR A 139 -6.69 41.44 21.17
C TYR A 139 -6.89 40.31 20.17
N LEU A 140 -5.88 39.44 20.09
CA LEU A 140 -5.90 38.21 19.30
C LEU A 140 -5.67 37.03 20.25
N ALA A 141 -6.61 36.10 20.30
CA ALA A 141 -6.39 34.79 20.92
C ALA A 141 -5.51 33.99 20.01
N TYR A 142 -4.48 33.34 20.55
CA TYR A 142 -3.74 32.36 19.79
C TYR A 142 -3.46 31.09 20.58
N ARG A 143 -3.35 29.98 19.86
CA ARG A 143 -2.99 28.67 20.42
C ARG A 143 -2.13 27.92 19.42
N PHE A 144 -1.07 27.29 19.92
CA PHE A 144 -0.30 26.32 19.14
C PHE A 144 -1.10 25.02 19.03
N LEU A 145 -1.36 24.60 17.80
CA LEU A 145 -2.03 23.37 17.46
C LEU A 145 -1.00 22.32 17.01
N PRO A 146 -0.90 21.17 17.71
CA PRO A 146 -0.11 20.05 17.23
C PRO A 146 -0.81 19.37 16.05
N ALA A 147 -0.03 18.69 15.19
CA ALA A 147 -0.55 17.96 14.03
C ALA A 147 -1.70 16.98 14.35
N ALA A 148 -1.69 16.39 15.55
CA ALA A 148 -2.73 15.47 16.01
C ALA A 148 -4.12 16.12 16.12
N GLU A 149 -4.21 17.44 16.35
CA GLU A 149 -5.48 18.16 16.47
C GLU A 149 -6.03 18.63 15.11
N PHE A 150 -5.26 18.54 14.02
CA PHE A 150 -5.66 19.08 12.71
C PHE A 150 -6.94 18.47 12.17
N ALA A 151 -7.24 17.20 12.48
CA ALA A 151 -8.46 16.54 12.03
C ALA A 151 -9.75 17.15 12.63
N SER A 152 -9.64 17.85 13.76
CA SER A 152 -10.78 18.52 14.43
C SER A 152 -11.02 19.95 13.95
N HIS A 153 -10.20 20.43 13.01
CA HIS A 153 -10.20 21.81 12.56
C HIS A 153 -10.29 21.88 11.03
N SER A 154 -11.02 22.86 10.50
CA SER A 154 -11.11 23.13 9.06
C SER A 154 -9.88 23.91 8.57
N ILE A 155 -8.71 23.29 8.62
CA ILE A 155 -7.43 23.90 8.21
C ILE A 155 -7.28 23.82 6.69
N PRO A 156 -6.90 24.90 6.00
CA PRO A 156 -6.57 24.85 4.58
C PRO A 156 -5.46 23.84 4.27
N SER A 157 -5.65 23.00 3.25
CA SER A 157 -4.74 21.89 2.97
C SER A 157 -3.31 22.30 2.58
N GLU A 158 -3.13 23.52 2.07
CA GLU A 158 -1.82 24.08 1.71
C GLU A 158 -0.95 24.36 2.95
N ILE A 159 -1.60 24.77 4.04
CA ILE A 159 -0.94 25.07 5.32
C ILE A 159 -0.79 23.79 6.13
N GLN A 160 -1.79 22.91 6.06
CA GLN A 160 -1.76 21.61 6.72
C GLN A 160 -0.62 20.72 6.20
N PHE A 161 -0.35 20.77 4.89
CA PHE A 161 0.66 19.93 4.21
C PHE A 161 1.64 20.80 3.41
N PRO A 162 2.68 21.36 4.06
CA PRO A 162 3.54 22.37 3.45
C PRO A 162 4.28 21.88 2.19
N LEU A 163 4.56 20.57 2.12
CA LEU A 163 5.26 19.97 0.98
C LEU A 163 4.41 19.89 -0.29
N ARG A 164 3.09 20.13 -0.23
CA ARG A 164 2.22 20.18 -1.41
C ARG A 164 2.51 21.37 -2.32
N SER A 165 3.13 22.43 -1.78
CA SER A 165 3.65 23.54 -2.60
C SER A 165 4.66 23.03 -3.66
N TYR A 166 5.41 21.97 -3.34
CA TYR A 166 6.36 21.31 -4.24
C TYR A 166 5.73 20.19 -5.10
N ARG A 167 4.40 20.24 -5.34
CA ARG A 167 3.67 19.16 -6.04
C ARG A 167 4.30 18.74 -7.37
N TRP A 168 4.81 19.69 -8.13
CA TRP A 168 5.44 19.42 -9.42
C TRP A 168 6.77 18.68 -9.26
N LEU A 169 7.57 19.04 -8.27
CA LEU A 169 8.85 18.37 -7.98
C LEU A 169 8.62 16.95 -7.45
N LEU A 170 7.64 16.76 -6.55
CA LEU A 170 7.26 15.43 -6.06
C LEU A 170 6.72 14.54 -7.19
N SER A 171 5.86 15.09 -8.05
CA SER A 171 5.29 14.35 -9.19
C SER A 171 6.36 14.03 -10.22
N ALA A 172 7.20 14.99 -10.60
CA ALA A 172 8.30 14.79 -11.54
C ALA A 172 9.31 13.78 -10.98
N GLY A 173 9.69 13.89 -9.70
CA GLY A 173 10.57 12.93 -9.03
C GLY A 173 9.99 11.51 -9.02
N GLY A 174 8.70 11.38 -8.71
CA GLY A 174 7.99 10.10 -8.78
C GLY A 174 7.93 9.51 -10.20
N CYS A 175 7.62 10.34 -11.20
CA CYS A 175 7.61 9.93 -12.62
C CYS A 175 8.99 9.52 -13.12
N VAL A 176 10.04 10.28 -12.77
CA VAL A 176 11.43 9.97 -13.09
C VAL A 176 11.85 8.67 -12.42
N ALA A 177 11.52 8.46 -11.14
CA ALA A 177 11.78 7.21 -10.44
C ALA A 177 11.06 6.02 -11.09
N LEU A 178 9.79 6.19 -11.47
CA LEU A 178 9.04 5.16 -12.21
C LEU A 178 9.70 4.84 -13.55
N PHE A 179 10.06 5.85 -14.33
CA PHE A 179 10.63 5.68 -15.66
C PHE A 179 12.04 5.06 -15.60
N LEU A 180 12.93 5.61 -14.78
CA LEU A 180 14.28 5.08 -14.60
C LEU A 180 14.25 3.69 -13.96
N GLY A 181 13.39 3.48 -12.97
CA GLY A 181 13.23 2.22 -12.24
C GLY A 181 12.74 1.09 -13.14
N PHE A 182 11.63 1.31 -13.82
CA PHE A 182 10.84 0.24 -14.45
C PHE A 182 10.95 0.19 -15.98
N SER A 183 11.25 1.30 -16.67
CA SER A 183 11.21 1.36 -18.14
C SER A 183 12.58 1.28 -18.80
N LEU A 184 13.62 1.89 -18.22
CA LEU A 184 14.94 2.01 -18.84
C LEU A 184 15.85 0.80 -18.60
N GLY A 185 15.41 -0.42 -18.93
CA GLY A 185 16.20 -1.64 -18.69
C GLY A 185 16.81 -2.23 -19.96
N LYS A 186 18.08 -2.68 -19.89
CA LYS A 186 18.56 -3.76 -20.78
C LYS A 186 17.60 -4.96 -20.64
N LYS A 187 17.44 -5.75 -21.71
CA LYS A 187 16.69 -7.01 -21.63
C LYS A 187 17.26 -7.81 -20.45
N PRO A 188 16.43 -8.24 -19.49
CA PRO A 188 16.92 -8.93 -18.30
C PRO A 188 17.61 -10.22 -18.74
N ASP A 189 18.70 -10.54 -18.06
CA ASP A 189 19.39 -11.82 -18.23
C ASP A 189 18.45 -13.01 -17.92
N LEU A 190 18.76 -14.22 -18.38
CA LEU A 190 17.92 -15.42 -18.23
C LEU A 190 17.52 -15.65 -16.77
N VAL A 191 18.44 -15.41 -15.85
CA VAL A 191 18.23 -15.53 -14.40
C VAL A 191 17.26 -14.46 -13.90
N GLU A 192 17.45 -13.19 -14.31
CA GLU A 192 16.61 -12.07 -13.87
C GLU A 192 15.21 -12.08 -14.49
N GLY A 193 15.10 -12.56 -15.73
CA GLY A 193 13.88 -12.72 -16.49
C GLY A 193 13.03 -13.91 -16.03
N SER A 194 13.63 -14.83 -15.27
CA SER A 194 12.98 -16.00 -14.69
C SER A 194 11.86 -15.65 -13.69
N SER A 195 11.00 -16.61 -13.39
CA SER A 195 9.94 -16.48 -12.38
C SER A 195 10.53 -16.20 -11.00
N ALA A 196 11.66 -16.80 -10.65
CA ALA A 196 12.36 -16.55 -9.39
C ALA A 196 12.92 -15.13 -9.35
N GLY A 197 13.56 -14.67 -10.43
CA GLY A 197 14.09 -13.31 -10.54
C GLY A 197 12.99 -12.24 -10.51
N LYS A 198 11.84 -12.49 -11.16
CA LYS A 198 10.65 -11.63 -11.07
C LYS A 198 10.03 -11.65 -9.68
N GLY A 199 9.89 -12.84 -9.08
CA GLY A 199 9.36 -13.03 -7.73
C GLY A 199 10.17 -12.23 -6.72
N LEU A 200 11.50 -12.38 -6.72
CA LEU A 200 12.41 -11.65 -5.84
C LEU A 200 12.28 -10.12 -5.98
N ARG A 201 12.16 -9.62 -7.22
CA ARG A 201 11.99 -8.18 -7.48
C ARG A 201 10.67 -7.66 -6.92
N TRP A 202 9.57 -8.32 -7.23
CA TRP A 202 8.25 -7.89 -6.78
C TRP A 202 8.06 -8.04 -5.27
N THR A 203 8.63 -9.06 -4.64
CA THR A 203 8.62 -9.18 -3.18
C THR A 203 9.45 -8.09 -2.51
N ALA A 204 10.60 -7.71 -3.07
CA ALA A 204 11.39 -6.61 -2.55
C ALA A 204 10.67 -5.25 -2.72
N VAL A 205 10.11 -4.99 -3.89
CA VAL A 205 9.30 -3.78 -4.16
C VAL A 205 8.11 -3.73 -3.21
N GLY A 206 7.32 -4.80 -3.12
CA GLY A 206 6.20 -4.89 -2.17
C GLY A 206 6.64 -4.70 -0.72
N GLY A 207 7.78 -5.30 -0.34
CA GLY A 207 8.37 -5.14 0.99
C GLY A 207 8.68 -3.68 1.34
N VAL A 208 9.14 -2.86 0.38
CA VAL A 208 9.34 -1.42 0.60
C VAL A 208 8.02 -0.72 0.91
N PHE A 209 6.95 -1.00 0.15
CA PHE A 209 5.63 -0.41 0.41
C PHE A 209 5.05 -0.86 1.76
N PHE A 210 5.20 -2.15 2.11
CA PHE A 210 4.72 -2.67 3.39
C PHE A 210 5.51 -2.11 4.58
N ALA A 211 6.83 -1.94 4.44
CA ALA A 211 7.65 -1.27 5.43
C ALA A 211 7.25 0.21 5.59
N ALA A 212 6.87 0.88 4.50
CA ALA A 212 6.34 2.24 4.55
C ALA A 212 5.03 2.34 5.33
N MET A 213 4.14 1.34 5.21
CA MET A 213 2.91 1.28 6.02
C MET A 213 3.20 1.18 7.52
N ILE A 214 4.28 0.49 7.90
CA ILE A 214 4.76 0.44 9.29
C ILE A 214 5.33 1.81 9.70
N ALA A 215 6.13 2.43 8.85
CA ALA A 215 6.74 3.74 9.12
C ALA A 215 5.72 4.88 9.19
N TRP A 216 4.58 4.74 8.51
CA TRP A 216 3.58 5.79 8.35
C TRP A 216 3.15 6.42 9.70
N PRO A 217 2.69 5.69 10.72
CA PRO A 217 2.25 6.35 11.96
C PRO A 217 3.36 7.08 12.71
N PHE A 218 4.61 6.64 12.57
CA PHE A 218 5.75 7.29 13.21
C PHE A 218 6.10 8.61 12.52
N VAL A 219 6.10 8.61 11.19
CA VAL A 219 6.36 9.82 10.38
C VAL A 219 5.29 10.87 10.63
N TYR A 220 4.03 10.44 10.80
CA TYR A 220 2.88 11.33 10.99
C TYR A 220 2.55 11.60 12.47
N ARG A 221 3.32 11.02 13.40
CA ARG A 221 3.07 11.09 14.85
C ARG A 221 1.63 10.72 15.23
N SER A 222 1.01 9.81 14.48
CA SER A 222 -0.35 9.33 14.70
C SER A 222 -0.38 8.01 15.49
N VAL A 223 0.73 7.67 16.15
CA VAL A 223 0.88 6.47 16.99
C VAL A 223 -0.14 6.50 18.11
N GLY A 224 -0.86 5.39 18.32
CA GLY A 224 -1.92 5.27 19.33
C GLY A 224 -3.33 5.41 18.78
N SER A 225 -3.48 5.81 17.51
CA SER A 225 -4.79 5.77 16.82
C SER A 225 -5.13 4.35 16.36
N GLY A 226 -6.42 4.00 16.28
CA GLY A 226 -6.86 2.69 15.75
C GLY A 226 -6.33 2.39 14.35
N MET A 227 -6.27 3.43 13.49
CA MET A 227 -5.67 3.32 12.15
C MET A 227 -4.17 3.02 12.19
N SER A 228 -3.42 3.59 13.16
CA SER A 228 -2.00 3.28 13.32
C SER A 228 -1.73 1.84 13.72
N TYR A 229 -2.56 1.27 14.61
CA TYR A 229 -2.44 -0.13 14.98
C TYR A 229 -2.72 -1.05 13.79
N ALA A 230 -3.79 -0.75 13.03
CA ALA A 230 -4.11 -1.50 11.82
C ALA A 230 -2.98 -1.45 10.78
N SER A 231 -2.39 -0.27 10.54
CA SER A 231 -1.31 -0.12 9.56
C SER A 231 -0.03 -0.83 9.99
N ILE A 232 0.35 -0.76 11.27
CA ILE A 232 1.53 -1.47 11.80
C ILE A 232 1.31 -2.98 11.75
N MET A 233 0.13 -3.47 12.13
CA MET A 233 -0.17 -4.91 12.13
C MET A 233 -0.18 -5.48 10.72
N VAL A 234 -0.95 -4.88 9.80
CA VAL A 234 -1.06 -5.35 8.40
C VAL A 234 0.26 -5.15 7.68
N GLY A 235 0.89 -3.99 7.82
CA GLY A 235 2.20 -3.70 7.23
C GLY A 235 3.28 -4.65 7.76
N GLY A 236 3.27 -4.95 9.06
CA GLY A 236 4.19 -5.90 9.71
C GLY A 236 4.05 -7.31 9.15
N LEU A 237 2.83 -7.84 9.10
CA LEU A 237 2.56 -9.17 8.55
C LEU A 237 2.96 -9.28 7.07
N LEU A 238 2.61 -8.27 6.26
CA LEU A 238 2.95 -8.26 4.83
C LEU A 238 4.45 -8.08 4.59
N THR A 239 5.14 -7.28 5.43
CA THR A 239 6.60 -7.15 5.39
C THR A 239 7.28 -8.46 5.74
N LEU A 240 6.79 -9.18 6.76
CA LEU A 240 7.28 -10.51 7.09
C LEU A 240 7.07 -11.49 5.92
N GLY A 241 5.89 -11.47 5.29
CA GLY A 241 5.62 -12.24 4.07
C GLY A 241 6.57 -11.90 2.93
N ALA A 242 6.87 -10.61 2.73
CA ALA A 242 7.85 -10.16 1.73
C ALA A 242 9.27 -10.62 2.06
N LEU A 243 9.69 -10.57 3.33
CA LEU A 243 10.99 -11.09 3.78
C LEU A 243 11.12 -12.59 3.52
N VAL A 244 10.11 -13.37 3.92
CA VAL A 244 10.04 -14.80 3.60
C VAL A 244 10.12 -14.99 2.08
N GLY A 245 9.29 -14.29 1.30
CA GLY A 245 9.32 -14.34 -0.16
C GLY A 245 10.70 -14.03 -0.76
N MET A 246 11.40 -13.02 -0.25
CA MET A 246 12.77 -12.69 -0.69
C MET A 246 13.77 -13.81 -0.38
N ILE A 247 13.67 -14.47 0.79
CA ILE A 247 14.50 -15.63 1.12
C ILE A 247 14.19 -16.79 0.15
N LEU A 248 12.91 -17.10 -0.07
CA LEU A 248 12.46 -18.17 -0.95
C LEU A 248 12.96 -17.97 -2.38
N PHE A 249 12.63 -16.82 -2.99
CA PHE A 249 13.03 -16.52 -4.37
C PHE A 249 14.53 -16.23 -4.49
N GLY A 250 15.16 -15.69 -3.45
CA GLY A 250 16.61 -15.51 -3.40
C GLY A 250 17.36 -16.84 -3.44
N ASN A 251 16.87 -17.86 -2.73
CA ASN A 251 17.40 -19.22 -2.80
C ASN A 251 17.24 -19.81 -4.20
N GLN A 252 16.06 -19.65 -4.82
CA GLN A 252 15.81 -20.12 -6.18
C GLN A 252 16.70 -19.42 -7.22
N VAL A 253 16.90 -18.10 -7.10
CA VAL A 253 17.81 -17.34 -7.99
C VAL A 253 19.25 -17.84 -7.83
N ARG A 254 19.70 -18.11 -6.60
CA ARG A 254 21.04 -18.68 -6.36
C ARG A 254 21.18 -20.04 -7.02
N LEU A 255 20.22 -20.95 -6.83
CA LEU A 255 20.23 -22.26 -7.48
C LEU A 255 20.24 -22.15 -9.00
N LEU A 256 19.45 -21.22 -9.55
CA LEU A 256 19.40 -21.00 -11.00
C LEU A 256 20.72 -20.46 -11.56
N ARG A 257 21.41 -19.57 -10.83
CA ARG A 257 22.75 -19.10 -11.22
C ARG A 257 23.74 -20.26 -11.27
N ARG A 258 23.76 -21.13 -10.26
CA ARG A 258 24.61 -22.33 -10.29
C ARG A 258 24.30 -23.25 -11.47
N LEU A 259 23.02 -23.39 -11.80
CA LEU A 259 22.59 -24.22 -12.93
C LEU A 259 23.08 -23.66 -14.28
N ILE A 260 22.98 -22.35 -14.49
CA ILE A 260 23.22 -21.70 -15.78
C ILE A 260 24.68 -21.21 -15.90
N GLU A 261 25.18 -20.46 -14.92
CA GLU A 261 26.48 -19.78 -14.96
C GLU A 261 27.63 -20.72 -14.58
N GLU A 262 27.44 -21.59 -13.58
CA GLU A 262 28.50 -22.52 -13.10
C GLU A 262 28.51 -23.86 -13.86
N GLY A 263 27.60 -24.05 -14.83
CA GLY A 263 27.53 -25.28 -15.61
C GLY A 263 26.95 -26.49 -14.87
N GLY A 264 26.26 -26.30 -13.74
CA GLY A 264 25.68 -27.38 -12.93
C GLY A 264 24.46 -28.10 -13.53
N HIS A 265 24.25 -28.01 -14.85
CA HIS A 265 23.14 -28.65 -15.55
C HIS A 265 23.53 -30.04 -16.06
N LEU A 266 22.67 -31.02 -15.82
CA LEU A 266 22.78 -32.37 -16.38
C LEU A 266 22.46 -32.36 -17.88
N ALA A 267 21.51 -31.51 -18.27
CA ALA A 267 21.14 -31.34 -19.67
C ALA A 267 20.74 -29.91 -19.99
N HIS A 268 21.16 -29.47 -21.16
CA HIS A 268 20.66 -28.28 -21.83
C HIS A 268 20.05 -28.72 -23.17
N PHE A 269 18.81 -28.33 -23.39
CA PHE A 269 18.10 -28.48 -24.66
C PHE A 269 17.73 -27.10 -25.22
N THR A 270 18.06 -26.89 -26.49
CA THR A 270 17.66 -25.73 -27.30
C THR A 270 16.65 -26.19 -28.34
N TYR A 271 15.59 -25.42 -28.55
CA TYR A 271 14.53 -25.74 -29.49
C TYR A 271 14.48 -24.73 -30.62
N THR A 272 14.00 -25.17 -31.78
CA THR A 272 13.58 -24.23 -32.81
C THR A 272 12.31 -23.48 -32.36
N PRO A 273 12.07 -22.25 -32.82
CA PRO A 273 10.86 -21.50 -32.46
C PRO A 273 9.56 -22.25 -32.79
N GLU A 274 9.55 -23.03 -33.87
CA GLU A 274 8.40 -23.81 -34.33
C GLU A 274 8.09 -25.00 -33.40
N GLU A 275 9.11 -25.81 -33.08
CA GLU A 275 8.98 -26.92 -32.12
C GLU A 275 8.50 -26.42 -30.76
N TRP A 276 9.06 -25.30 -30.31
CA TRP A 276 8.72 -24.69 -29.04
C TRP A 276 7.29 -24.12 -29.02
N ALA A 277 6.88 -23.42 -30.07
CA ALA A 277 5.52 -22.89 -30.19
C ALA A 277 4.49 -24.02 -30.16
N ALA A 278 4.76 -25.10 -30.90
CA ALA A 278 3.87 -26.25 -30.95
C ALA A 278 3.78 -26.97 -29.58
N PHE A 279 4.88 -27.07 -28.83
CA PHE A 279 4.85 -27.55 -27.44
C PHE A 279 4.05 -26.61 -26.52
N ALA A 280 4.28 -25.31 -26.61
CA ALA A 280 3.60 -24.31 -25.77
C ALA A 280 2.08 -24.32 -25.99
N HIS A 281 1.63 -24.48 -27.24
CA HIS A 281 0.21 -24.62 -27.57
C HIS A 281 -0.40 -25.91 -27.02
N TRP A 282 0.32 -27.04 -27.09
CA TRP A 282 -0.12 -28.30 -26.50
C TRP A 282 -0.26 -28.19 -24.97
N ASN A 283 0.78 -27.70 -24.28
CA ASN A 283 0.74 -27.52 -22.83
C ASN A 283 -0.36 -26.54 -22.39
N TYR A 284 -0.58 -25.47 -23.16
CA TYR A 284 -1.70 -24.54 -22.92
C TYR A 284 -3.07 -25.24 -23.05
N GLY A 285 -3.23 -26.12 -24.03
CA GLY A 285 -4.45 -26.90 -24.22
C GLY A 285 -4.79 -27.72 -22.98
N GLU A 286 -3.83 -28.49 -22.47
CA GLU A 286 -4.03 -29.32 -21.28
C GLU A 286 -4.29 -28.49 -20.01
N GLU A 287 -3.45 -27.49 -19.74
CA GLU A 287 -3.60 -26.65 -18.54
C GLU A 287 -4.91 -25.85 -18.54
N SER A 288 -5.29 -25.30 -19.70
CA SER A 288 -6.50 -24.49 -19.80
C SER A 288 -7.76 -25.33 -19.70
N ALA A 289 -7.77 -26.54 -20.27
CA ALA A 289 -8.88 -27.48 -20.15
C ALA A 289 -9.09 -27.90 -18.68
N GLN A 290 -8.01 -28.26 -17.98
CA GLN A 290 -8.09 -28.65 -16.57
C GLN A 290 -8.59 -27.50 -15.68
N LYS A 291 -8.02 -26.29 -15.84
CA LYS A 291 -8.43 -25.11 -15.06
C LYS A 291 -9.86 -24.68 -15.36
N ARG A 292 -10.30 -24.75 -16.63
CA ARG A 292 -11.69 -24.45 -17.02
C ARG A 292 -12.66 -25.48 -16.46
N SER A 293 -12.32 -26.77 -16.50
CA SER A 293 -13.16 -27.82 -15.93
C SER A 293 -13.33 -27.64 -14.41
N LEU A 294 -12.24 -27.34 -13.70
CA LEU A 294 -12.29 -27.09 -12.26
C LEU A 294 -13.13 -25.84 -11.93
N TRP A 295 -12.92 -24.74 -12.67
CA TRP A 295 -13.71 -23.52 -12.49
C TRP A 295 -15.19 -23.76 -12.77
N LEU A 296 -15.53 -24.46 -13.86
CA LEU A 296 -16.92 -24.77 -14.23
C LEU A 296 -17.61 -25.58 -13.12
N MET A 297 -16.92 -26.58 -12.57
CA MET A 297 -17.43 -27.37 -11.45
C MET A 297 -17.71 -26.50 -10.22
N ILE A 298 -16.76 -25.65 -9.81
CA ILE A 298 -16.93 -24.72 -8.68
C ILE A 298 -18.08 -23.74 -8.94
N PHE A 299 -18.18 -23.23 -10.17
CA PHE A 299 -19.23 -22.31 -10.59
C PHE A 299 -20.61 -22.96 -10.48
N VAL A 300 -20.80 -24.18 -10.98
CA VAL A 300 -22.09 -24.90 -10.89
C VAL A 300 -22.49 -25.14 -9.44
N ILE A 301 -21.56 -25.58 -8.59
CA ILE A 301 -21.83 -25.78 -7.15
C ILE A 301 -22.21 -24.45 -6.48
N THR A 302 -21.43 -23.39 -6.72
CA THR A 302 -21.69 -22.06 -6.15
C THR A 302 -23.03 -21.50 -6.62
N LEU A 303 -23.38 -21.70 -7.89
CA LEU A 303 -24.65 -21.28 -8.46
C LEU A 303 -25.82 -22.03 -7.80
N ALA A 304 -25.72 -23.35 -7.66
CA ALA A 304 -26.75 -24.17 -7.01
C ALA A 304 -26.95 -23.77 -5.54
N VAL A 305 -25.87 -23.64 -4.77
CA VAL A 305 -25.92 -23.22 -3.36
C VAL A 305 -26.44 -21.79 -3.23
N GLY A 306 -25.97 -20.88 -4.08
CA GLY A 306 -26.38 -19.49 -4.08
C GLY A 306 -27.86 -19.30 -4.37
N VAL A 307 -28.39 -20.00 -5.39
CA VAL A 307 -29.82 -19.98 -5.73
C VAL A 307 -30.66 -20.63 -4.63
N ALA A 308 -30.23 -21.77 -4.07
CA ALA A 308 -30.94 -22.42 -2.97
C ALA A 308 -31.02 -21.50 -1.73
N PHE A 309 -29.93 -20.81 -1.40
CA PHE A 309 -29.89 -19.87 -0.28
C PHE A 309 -30.84 -18.69 -0.49
N MET A 310 -30.86 -18.14 -1.71
CA MET A 310 -31.78 -17.06 -2.11
C MET A 310 -33.25 -17.50 -2.02
N LEU A 311 -33.58 -18.72 -2.47
CA LEU A 311 -34.94 -19.25 -2.42
C LEU A 311 -35.44 -19.57 -1.01
N ILE A 312 -34.55 -19.99 -0.09
CA ILE A 312 -34.90 -20.35 1.28
C ILE A 312 -35.04 -19.11 2.17
N MET A 313 -34.06 -18.20 2.16
CA MET A 313 -34.04 -17.05 3.07
C MET A 313 -34.98 -15.93 2.61
N ARG A 314 -35.14 -15.74 1.28
CA ARG A 314 -36.02 -14.74 0.65
C ARG A 314 -35.86 -13.33 1.24
N ASP A 315 -34.68 -12.98 1.74
CA ASP A 315 -34.37 -11.66 2.28
C ASP A 315 -33.46 -10.88 1.32
N GLU A 316 -33.35 -9.57 1.54
CA GLU A 316 -32.50 -8.70 0.72
C GLU A 316 -31.01 -9.07 0.86
N ALA A 317 -30.58 -9.50 2.05
CA ALA A 317 -29.19 -9.87 2.28
C ALA A 317 -28.76 -11.09 1.44
N SER A 318 -29.66 -12.05 1.20
CA SER A 318 -29.41 -13.25 0.39
C SER A 318 -29.13 -12.89 -1.07
N VAL A 319 -29.81 -11.86 -1.59
CA VAL A 319 -29.56 -11.32 -2.94
C VAL A 319 -28.18 -10.68 -3.01
N TRP A 320 -27.78 -9.90 -2.00
CA TRP A 320 -26.45 -9.30 -1.92
C TRP A 320 -25.34 -10.35 -1.82
N VAL A 321 -25.52 -11.38 -0.97
CA VAL A 321 -24.58 -12.49 -0.85
C VAL A 321 -24.43 -13.22 -2.18
N PHE A 322 -25.53 -13.50 -2.88
CA PHE A 322 -25.50 -14.12 -4.20
C PHE A 322 -24.76 -13.24 -5.22
N ALA A 323 -25.04 -11.93 -5.25
CA ALA A 323 -24.37 -11.00 -6.14
C ALA A 323 -22.85 -10.94 -5.88
N VAL A 324 -22.41 -10.93 -4.61
CA VAL A 324 -20.99 -10.97 -4.24
C VAL A 324 -20.35 -12.30 -4.66
N LEU A 325 -21.02 -13.43 -4.45
CA LEU A 325 -20.54 -14.75 -4.90
C LEU A 325 -20.38 -14.80 -6.43
N MET A 326 -21.34 -14.26 -7.17
CA MET A 326 -21.26 -14.16 -8.64
C MET A 326 -20.16 -13.22 -9.11
N GLY A 327 -19.97 -12.08 -8.44
CA GLY A 327 -18.84 -11.19 -8.67
C GLY A 327 -17.50 -11.90 -8.45
N LEU A 328 -17.38 -12.69 -7.38
CA LEU A 328 -16.18 -13.48 -7.11
C LEU A 328 -15.97 -14.58 -8.17
N MET A 329 -17.03 -15.24 -8.63
CA MET A 329 -16.94 -16.24 -9.71
C MET A 329 -16.48 -15.61 -11.03
N ALA A 330 -16.98 -14.42 -11.37
CA ALA A 330 -16.53 -13.66 -12.53
C ALA A 330 -15.03 -13.31 -12.42
N LEU A 331 -14.59 -12.88 -11.22
CA LEU A 331 -13.18 -12.62 -10.97
C LEU A 331 -12.32 -13.89 -11.11
N LEU A 332 -12.76 -15.03 -10.55
CA LEU A 332 -12.08 -16.31 -10.71
C LEU A 332 -12.02 -16.77 -12.17
N TRP A 333 -13.06 -16.50 -12.96
CA TRP A 333 -13.07 -16.79 -14.39
C TRP A 333 -12.00 -15.98 -15.13
N VAL A 334 -11.86 -14.68 -14.81
CA VAL A 334 -10.80 -13.83 -15.36
C VAL A 334 -9.42 -14.42 -15.06
N PHE A 335 -9.20 -14.95 -13.85
CA PHE A 335 -7.95 -15.63 -13.52
C PHE A 335 -7.78 -16.96 -14.25
N ALA A 336 -8.81 -17.80 -14.28
CA ALA A 336 -8.79 -19.12 -14.92
C ALA A 336 -8.57 -19.03 -16.44
N ALA A 337 -9.10 -18.00 -17.11
CA ALA A 337 -8.92 -17.75 -18.53
C ALA A 337 -7.68 -16.90 -18.84
N GLY A 338 -7.38 -15.91 -18.00
CA GLY A 338 -6.33 -14.92 -18.19
C GLY A 338 -4.93 -15.47 -17.91
N LEU A 339 -4.73 -16.15 -16.78
CA LEU A 339 -3.40 -16.65 -16.38
C LEU A 339 -2.82 -17.63 -17.41
N PRO A 340 -3.57 -18.64 -17.94
CA PRO A 340 -3.03 -19.52 -18.97
C PRO A 340 -2.68 -18.77 -20.26
N LYS A 341 -3.48 -17.77 -20.66
CA LYS A 341 -3.20 -16.98 -21.88
C LYS A 341 -1.93 -16.14 -21.71
N LEU A 342 -1.74 -15.55 -20.54
CA LEU A 342 -0.51 -14.82 -20.21
C LEU A 342 0.70 -15.75 -20.16
N ALA A 343 0.54 -16.95 -19.61
CA ALA A 343 1.58 -17.98 -19.61
C ALA A 343 1.97 -18.38 -21.04
N LEU A 344 1.00 -18.64 -21.92
CA LEU A 344 1.25 -18.94 -23.34
C LEU A 344 2.00 -17.81 -24.04
N ARG A 345 1.53 -16.56 -23.91
CA ARG A 345 2.20 -15.39 -24.51
C ARG A 345 3.65 -15.25 -24.03
N ARG A 346 3.91 -15.55 -22.75
CA ARG A 346 5.26 -15.55 -22.20
C ARG A 346 6.10 -16.68 -22.78
N HIS A 347 5.55 -17.88 -22.88
CA HIS A 347 6.27 -19.01 -23.47
C HIS A 347 6.63 -18.77 -24.94
N LEU A 348 5.73 -18.18 -25.73
CA LEU A 348 5.98 -17.88 -27.15
C LEU A 348 7.04 -16.79 -27.38
N ARG A 349 7.25 -15.87 -26.42
CA ARG A 349 8.26 -14.81 -26.53
C ARG A 349 9.65 -15.22 -26.03
N GLY A 350 9.75 -16.35 -25.34
CA GLY A 350 10.99 -16.79 -24.74
C GLY A 350 11.88 -17.57 -25.72
N PRO A 351 13.18 -17.71 -25.43
CA PRO A 351 14.16 -18.29 -26.34
C PRO A 351 14.02 -19.80 -26.56
N GLY A 352 13.06 -20.47 -25.92
CA GLY A 352 12.89 -21.92 -26.04
C GLY A 352 14.12 -22.67 -25.52
N GLN A 353 14.51 -22.42 -24.27
CA GLN A 353 15.65 -23.06 -23.64
C GLN A 353 15.23 -23.77 -22.36
N VAL A 354 15.81 -24.95 -22.15
CA VAL A 354 15.58 -25.80 -20.99
C VAL A 354 16.91 -26.19 -20.38
N TYR A 355 17.07 -25.90 -19.08
CA TYR A 355 18.20 -26.36 -18.28
C TYR A 355 17.68 -27.27 -17.17
N LEU A 356 18.19 -28.49 -17.12
CA LEU A 356 17.81 -29.51 -16.16
C LEU A 356 19.02 -29.85 -15.30
N GLY A 357 18.91 -29.63 -13.99
CA GLY A 357 19.93 -30.03 -13.01
C GLY A 357 19.38 -31.02 -11.99
N ALA A 358 20.23 -31.44 -11.05
CA ALA A 358 19.88 -32.42 -10.03
C ALA A 358 18.81 -31.92 -9.03
N HIS A 359 18.70 -30.61 -8.84
CA HIS A 359 17.90 -29.97 -7.77
C HIS A 359 16.89 -28.94 -8.27
N CYS A 360 17.01 -28.54 -9.53
CA CYS A 360 16.14 -27.55 -10.13
C CYS A 360 16.08 -27.72 -11.65
N LEU A 361 15.02 -27.14 -12.21
CA LEU A 361 14.71 -27.13 -13.61
C LEU A 361 14.34 -25.70 -14.02
N TYR A 362 14.95 -25.22 -15.09
CA TYR A 362 14.55 -24.02 -15.78
C TYR A 362 13.84 -24.40 -17.08
N LEU A 363 12.59 -23.96 -17.21
CA LEU A 363 11.75 -24.16 -18.38
C LEU A 363 11.27 -22.80 -18.89
N ASN A 364 12.01 -22.24 -19.86
CA ASN A 364 11.66 -21.01 -20.57
C ASN A 364 11.14 -19.88 -19.68
N GLY A 365 11.93 -19.54 -18.66
CA GLY A 365 11.62 -18.49 -17.70
C GLY A 365 10.79 -18.93 -16.50
N SER A 366 10.34 -20.17 -16.41
CA SER A 366 9.78 -20.77 -15.19
C SER A 366 10.85 -21.60 -14.47
N VAL A 367 10.98 -21.41 -13.16
CA VAL A 367 11.90 -22.18 -12.31
C VAL A 367 11.10 -23.15 -11.46
N HIS A 368 11.44 -24.43 -11.54
CA HIS A 368 10.93 -25.48 -10.68
C HIS A 368 12.07 -25.98 -9.81
N THR A 369 11.85 -26.09 -8.50
CA THR A 369 12.85 -26.61 -7.57
C THR A 369 12.23 -27.64 -6.65
N TRP A 370 13.01 -28.67 -6.35
CA TRP A 370 12.70 -29.70 -5.37
C TRP A 370 13.76 -29.78 -4.28
N ASN A 371 14.60 -28.74 -4.16
CA ASN A 371 15.57 -28.55 -3.08
C ASN A 371 15.06 -27.50 -2.08
N PHE A 372 13.78 -27.62 -1.74
CA PHE A 372 13.07 -26.71 -0.85
C PHE A 372 12.46 -27.51 0.30
N PRO A 373 12.40 -27.01 1.55
CA PRO A 373 11.75 -27.71 2.65
C PRO A 373 10.34 -28.18 2.28
N GLY A 374 10.11 -29.48 2.38
CA GLY A 374 8.85 -30.13 2.00
C GLY A 374 8.73 -30.51 0.52
N ALA A 375 9.58 -30.00 -0.36
CA ALA A 375 9.66 -30.44 -1.75
C ALA A 375 10.63 -31.63 -1.91
N ARG A 376 10.28 -32.60 -2.75
CA ARG A 376 11.13 -33.78 -3.03
C ARG A 376 10.98 -34.23 -4.47
N PHE A 377 12.07 -34.65 -5.09
CA PHE A 377 12.02 -35.31 -6.40
C PHE A 377 11.41 -36.71 -6.29
N GLU A 378 10.39 -36.98 -7.10
CA GLU A 378 9.67 -38.25 -7.07
C GLU A 378 10.07 -39.20 -8.20
N LYS A 379 9.99 -38.75 -9.44
CA LYS A 379 10.25 -39.61 -10.60
C LYS A 379 10.56 -38.78 -11.83
N ALA A 380 11.42 -39.29 -12.70
CA ALA A 380 11.53 -38.87 -14.09
C ALA A 380 11.14 -40.04 -14.99
N ALA A 381 10.30 -39.81 -15.99
CA ALA A 381 9.90 -40.83 -16.97
C ALA A 381 9.87 -40.24 -18.37
N PHE A 382 10.53 -40.90 -19.32
CA PHE A 382 10.45 -40.54 -20.73
C PHE A 382 9.16 -41.09 -21.35
N GLN A 383 8.41 -40.26 -22.06
CA GLN A 383 7.17 -40.64 -22.74
C GLN A 383 7.25 -40.22 -24.21
N SER A 384 6.98 -41.16 -25.12
CA SER A 384 7.05 -40.92 -26.57
C SER A 384 5.77 -40.33 -27.16
N LYS A 385 4.61 -40.50 -26.51
CA LYS A 385 3.29 -40.00 -26.96
C LYS A 385 2.74 -38.95 -26.00
N PRO A 386 2.01 -37.91 -26.47
CA PRO A 386 1.75 -37.57 -27.87
C PRO A 386 2.96 -36.97 -28.61
N ARG A 387 3.99 -36.53 -27.87
CA ARG A 387 5.30 -36.10 -28.37
C ARG A 387 6.39 -36.59 -27.40
N PRO A 388 7.65 -36.77 -27.85
CA PRO A 388 8.75 -37.14 -26.96
C PRO A 388 8.95 -36.06 -25.90
N HIS A 389 8.66 -36.40 -24.65
CA HIS A 389 8.84 -35.52 -23.51
C HIS A 389 9.30 -36.29 -22.27
N LEU A 390 10.10 -35.63 -21.44
CA LEU A 390 10.52 -36.11 -20.13
C LEU A 390 9.54 -35.58 -19.08
N LEU A 391 8.78 -36.47 -18.44
CA LEU A 391 7.89 -36.10 -17.35
C LEU A 391 8.65 -36.10 -16.03
N VAL A 392 8.99 -34.92 -15.53
CA VAL A 392 9.58 -34.76 -14.19
C VAL A 392 8.47 -34.56 -13.18
N THR A 393 8.39 -35.46 -12.20
CA THR A 393 7.43 -35.41 -11.10
C THR A 393 8.17 -35.10 -9.81
N TYR A 394 7.75 -34.05 -9.12
CA TYR A 394 8.21 -33.73 -7.78
C TYR A 394 7.01 -33.54 -6.85
N SER A 395 7.17 -33.86 -5.58
CA SER A 395 6.15 -33.65 -4.56
C SER A 395 6.43 -32.37 -3.78
N CYS A 396 5.39 -31.68 -3.36
CA CYS A 396 5.46 -30.61 -2.37
C CYS A 396 4.57 -30.96 -1.18
N LEU A 397 5.06 -30.64 0.02
CA LEU A 397 4.26 -30.75 1.23
C LEU A 397 3.19 -29.65 1.23
N THR A 398 1.93 -30.08 1.29
CA THR A 398 0.75 -29.21 1.35
C THR A 398 0.00 -29.49 2.64
N MET A 399 -0.66 -28.46 3.16
CA MET A 399 -1.45 -28.51 4.39
C MET A 399 -2.87 -28.03 4.11
N ALA A 400 -3.87 -28.73 4.64
CA ALA A 400 -5.23 -28.22 4.79
C ALA A 400 -5.98 -28.92 5.92
N GLY A 401 -7.15 -28.37 6.21
CA GLY A 401 -8.02 -28.80 7.30
C GLY A 401 -7.66 -28.11 8.61
N ARG A 402 -8.63 -28.11 9.53
CA ARG A 402 -8.47 -27.58 10.90
C ARG A 402 -7.42 -28.33 11.72
N THR A 403 -7.13 -29.58 11.36
CA THR A 403 -6.21 -30.48 12.09
C THR A 403 -4.79 -30.51 11.52
N LEU A 404 -4.43 -29.58 10.62
CA LEU A 404 -3.11 -29.51 9.98
C LEU A 404 -2.70 -30.86 9.33
N TYR A 405 -3.60 -31.47 8.54
CA TYR A 405 -3.25 -32.72 7.84
C TYR A 405 -2.23 -32.43 6.75
N PHE A 406 -1.06 -33.08 6.83
CA PHE A 406 0.01 -32.96 5.86
C PHE A 406 -0.11 -34.05 4.80
N TRP A 407 -0.20 -33.67 3.53
CA TRP A 407 -0.07 -34.61 2.43
C TRP A 407 0.87 -34.06 1.35
N ARG A 408 1.37 -34.95 0.50
CA ARG A 408 2.27 -34.61 -0.60
C ARG A 408 1.47 -34.46 -1.89
N GLN A 409 1.49 -33.27 -2.47
CA GLN A 409 0.92 -33.01 -3.79
C GLN A 409 1.99 -33.20 -4.87
N ASN A 410 1.70 -34.08 -5.84
CA ASN A 410 2.60 -34.34 -6.96
C ASN A 410 2.38 -33.31 -8.08
N HIS A 411 3.45 -32.63 -8.46
CA HIS A 411 3.51 -31.74 -9.61
C HIS A 411 4.24 -32.43 -10.76
N LYS A 412 3.57 -32.54 -11.90
CA LYS A 412 4.11 -33.11 -13.13
C LYS A 412 4.51 -31.98 -14.06
N VAL A 413 5.77 -31.94 -14.47
CA VAL A 413 6.29 -30.95 -15.42
C VAL A 413 6.73 -31.68 -16.69
N PRO A 414 6.00 -31.54 -17.80
CA PRO A 414 6.41 -32.09 -19.07
C PRO A 414 7.57 -31.23 -19.63
N LEU A 415 8.69 -31.87 -19.91
CA LEU A 415 9.84 -31.27 -20.57
C LEU A 415 9.88 -31.79 -22.00
N PRO A 416 9.76 -30.94 -23.03
CA PRO A 416 9.95 -31.41 -24.39
C PRO A 416 11.35 -32.01 -24.52
N VAL A 417 11.53 -32.95 -25.44
CA VAL A 417 12.86 -33.42 -25.85
C VAL A 417 12.97 -33.14 -27.35
N PRO A 418 14.02 -32.42 -27.81
CA PRO A 418 14.13 -32.06 -29.22
C PRO A 418 14.32 -33.31 -30.07
N ALA A 419 13.88 -33.24 -31.33
CA ALA A 419 14.04 -34.35 -32.26
C ALA A 419 15.52 -34.76 -32.38
N GLY A 420 15.80 -36.06 -32.34
CA GLY A 420 17.17 -36.60 -32.38
C GLY A 420 17.93 -36.59 -31.04
N ALA A 421 17.38 -35.98 -29.97
CA ALA A 421 18.00 -36.00 -28.64
C ALA A 421 17.34 -37.00 -27.65
N GLU A 422 16.57 -37.97 -28.16
CA GLU A 422 15.80 -38.92 -27.33
C GLU A 422 16.69 -39.77 -26.43
N GLU A 423 17.81 -40.28 -26.95
CA GLU A 423 18.80 -41.05 -26.17
C GLU A 423 19.42 -40.20 -25.06
N LYS A 424 19.67 -38.91 -25.31
CA LYS A 424 20.12 -37.98 -24.28
C LYS A 424 19.03 -37.80 -23.20
N GLY A 425 17.77 -37.68 -23.60
CA GLY A 425 16.63 -37.61 -22.70
C GLY A 425 16.51 -38.84 -21.79
N LYS A 426 16.64 -40.05 -22.34
CA LYS A 426 16.63 -41.31 -21.57
C LYS A 426 17.80 -41.39 -20.58
N LYS A 427 19.01 -41.05 -21.00
CA LYS A 427 20.20 -41.03 -20.13
C LYS A 427 20.02 -40.08 -18.94
N VAL A 428 19.48 -38.88 -19.19
CA VAL A 428 19.25 -37.88 -18.14
C VAL A 428 18.15 -38.33 -17.18
N ALA A 429 17.09 -38.98 -17.68
CA ALA A 429 16.06 -39.58 -16.83
C ALA A 429 16.65 -40.62 -15.87
N ALA A 430 17.55 -41.48 -16.37
CA ALA A 430 18.23 -42.48 -15.56
C ALA A 430 19.17 -41.85 -14.52
N GLN A 431 19.93 -40.82 -14.91
CA GLN A 431 20.82 -40.09 -13.99
C GLN A 431 20.05 -39.41 -12.84
N LEU A 432 18.89 -38.81 -13.13
CA LEU A 432 18.04 -38.19 -12.10
C LEU A 432 17.45 -39.20 -11.12
N LEU A 433 17.20 -40.43 -11.58
CA LEU A 433 16.76 -41.51 -10.69
C LEU A 433 17.91 -42.02 -9.82
N GLY A 434 19.14 -42.03 -10.34
CA GLY A 434 20.34 -42.45 -9.61
C GLY A 434 20.87 -41.43 -8.60
N SER A 435 20.46 -40.16 -8.69
CA SER A 435 20.86 -39.09 -7.75
C SER A 435 19.91 -38.96 -6.54
N ARG A 436 18.98 -39.90 -6.33
CA ARG A 436 18.10 -39.98 -5.16
C ARG A 436 18.86 -40.50 -3.94
#